data_AF-A0A2M9PCI5-F1
#
_entry.id   AF-A0A2M9PCI5-F1
#
_cell.length_a   1.000
_cell.length_b   1.000
_cell.length_c   1.000
_cell.angle_alpha   90.00
_cell.angle_beta   90.00
_cell.angle_gamma   90.00
#
_symmetry.space_group_name_H-M   'P 1'
#
loop_
_entity.id
_entity.type
_entity.pdbx_description
1 polymer ?
#
loop_
_entity_poly.entity_id
_entity_poly.type
_entity_poly.pdbx_seq_one_letter_code
_entity_poly.pdbx_strand_id
1 'polypeptide(L)'
;MRAAAVLALACAMNLGPNLAMRLAFRPAGRRTAAAYGLMFGNRTIALYVAVMPHDADLTLFVALYQAPILLGPLLLRPIRYDHTPN
;
A
#
# COMPACT_ATOMS: atom_id res chain seq x y z
N MET A 1 -15.65 17.87 -1.10
CA MET A 1 -14.29 18.06 -1.68
C MET A 1 -13.18 17.49 -0.79
N ARG A 2 -13.17 17.74 0.53
CA ARG A 2 -12.16 17.19 1.47
C ARG A 2 -11.93 15.68 1.39
N ALA A 3 -13.00 14.87 1.38
CA ALA A 3 -12.88 13.40 1.35
C ALA A 3 -12.12 12.86 0.12
N ALA A 4 -12.28 13.51 -1.04
CA ALA A 4 -11.58 13.11 -2.27
C ALA A 4 -10.07 13.39 -2.18
N ALA A 5 -9.68 14.53 -1.58
CA ALA A 5 -8.27 14.86 -1.35
C ALA A 5 -7.62 13.90 -0.34
N VAL A 6 -8.35 13.56 0.73
CA VAL A 6 -7.91 12.57 1.74
C VAL A 6 -7.76 11.18 1.12
N LEU A 7 -8.70 10.76 0.28
CA LEU A 7 -8.60 9.49 -0.47
C LEU A 7 -7.40 9.49 -1.44
N ALA A 8 -7.19 10.59 -2.18
CA ALA A 8 -6.06 10.72 -3.08
C ALA A 8 -4.72 10.64 -2.33
N LEU A 9 -4.62 11.29 -1.17
CA LEU A 9 -3.43 11.21 -0.32
C LEU A 9 -3.23 9.80 0.23
N ALA A 10 -4.30 9.13 0.66
CA ALA A 10 -4.24 7.75 1.14
C ALA A 10 -3.76 6.79 0.04
N CYS A 11 -4.27 6.94 -1.19
CA CYS A 11 -3.81 6.19 -2.34
C CYS A 11 -2.35 6.49 -2.68
N ALA A 12 -1.91 7.75 -2.66
CA ALA A 12 -0.52 8.13 -2.91
C ALA A 12 0.44 7.55 -1.88
N MET A 13 0.05 7.58 -0.59
CA MET A 13 0.84 7.04 0.52
C MET A 13 0.90 5.50 0.51
N ASN A 14 -0.08 4.81 -0.07
CA ASN A 14 -0.10 3.34 -0.17
C ASN A 14 0.56 2.83 -1.46
N LEU A 15 0.16 3.37 -2.61
CA LEU A 15 0.61 2.92 -3.93
C LEU A 15 1.96 3.53 -4.34
N GLY A 16 2.27 4.75 -3.89
CA GLY A 16 3.52 5.45 -4.22
C GLY A 16 4.76 4.67 -3.79
N PRO A 17 4.89 4.27 -2.51
CA PRO A 17 6.02 3.46 -2.04
C PRO A 17 6.07 2.08 -2.72
N ASN A 18 4.91 1.46 -3.01
CA ASN A 18 4.85 0.18 -3.73
C ASN A 18 5.50 0.31 -5.13
N LEU A 19 5.10 1.33 -5.87
CA LEU A 19 5.61 1.60 -7.21
C LEU A 19 7.09 2.00 -7.17
N ALA A 20 7.47 2.89 -6.27
CA ALA A 20 8.86 3.35 -6.11
C ALA A 20 9.81 2.17 -5.83
N MET A 21 9.43 1.26 -4.91
CA MET A 21 10.25 0.09 -4.60
C MET A 21 10.24 -0.93 -5.73
N ARG A 22 9.10 -1.15 -6.40
CA ARG A 22 9.06 -2.00 -7.60
C ARG A 22 10.00 -1.50 -8.69
N LEU A 23 10.08 -0.17 -8.90
CA LEU A 23 10.98 0.45 -9.87
C LEU A 23 12.46 0.35 -9.44
N ALA A 24 12.76 0.66 -8.18
CA ALA A 24 14.13 0.61 -7.65
C ALA A 24 14.73 -0.80 -7.67
N PHE A 25 13.91 -1.82 -7.39
CA PHE A 25 14.35 -3.21 -7.34
C PHE A 25 14.08 -4.01 -8.62
N ARG A 26 13.66 -3.37 -9.73
CA ARG A 26 13.57 -4.03 -11.06
C ARG A 26 14.83 -4.84 -11.44
N PRO A 27 16.07 -4.32 -11.27
CA PRO A 27 17.26 -5.08 -11.66
C PRO A 27 17.52 -6.31 -10.78
N ALA A 28 16.97 -6.36 -9.55
CA ALA A 28 17.10 -7.51 -8.65
C ALA A 28 16.10 -8.66 -8.95
N GLY A 29 15.36 -8.55 -10.05
CA GLY A 29 14.39 -9.55 -10.51
C GLY A 29 12.95 -9.23 -10.08
N ARG A 30 11.99 -9.70 -10.89
CA ARG A 30 10.54 -9.41 -10.73
C ARG A 30 10.00 -9.83 -9.36
N ARG A 31 10.49 -10.94 -8.81
CA ARG A 31 10.08 -11.47 -7.49
C ARG A 31 10.52 -10.53 -6.37
N THR A 32 11.79 -10.15 -6.37
CA THR A 32 12.39 -9.23 -5.40
C THR A 32 11.71 -7.86 -5.46
N ALA A 33 11.54 -7.31 -6.66
CA ALA A 33 10.81 -6.06 -6.88
C ALA A 33 9.37 -6.09 -6.35
N ALA A 34 8.65 -7.18 -6.59
CA ALA A 34 7.28 -7.34 -6.11
C ALA A 34 7.20 -7.47 -4.59
N ALA A 35 8.12 -8.22 -3.98
CA ALA A 35 8.19 -8.40 -2.53
C ALA A 35 8.51 -7.10 -1.80
N TYR A 36 9.55 -6.38 -2.23
CA TYR A 36 9.91 -5.07 -1.66
C TYR A 36 8.82 -4.02 -1.88
N GLY A 37 8.17 -4.02 -3.06
CA GLY A 37 6.99 -3.20 -3.32
C GLY A 37 5.86 -3.45 -2.32
N LEU A 38 5.50 -4.71 -2.11
CA LEU A 38 4.42 -5.09 -1.20
C LEU A 38 4.75 -4.73 0.26
N MET A 39 5.98 -5.02 0.72
CA MET A 39 6.40 -4.72 2.09
C MET A 39 6.40 -3.20 2.40
N PHE A 40 6.78 -2.36 1.43
CA PHE A 40 6.84 -0.91 1.64
C PHE A 40 5.50 -0.20 1.40
N GLY A 41 4.65 -0.70 0.50
CA GLY A 41 3.36 -0.08 0.17
C GLY A 41 2.19 -0.49 1.07
N ASN A 42 2.21 -1.70 1.64
CA ASN A 42 1.07 -2.26 2.37
C ASN A 42 1.19 -2.15 3.89
N ARG A 43 1.63 -0.99 4.41
CA ARG A 43 1.77 -0.78 5.86
C ARG A 43 0.43 -0.37 6.46
N THR A 44 -0.08 -1.10 7.43
CA THR A 44 -1.36 -0.79 8.09
C THR A 44 -1.24 0.43 9.00
N ILE A 45 -1.86 1.55 8.62
CA ILE A 45 -1.89 2.81 9.41
C ILE A 45 -2.98 2.77 10.50
N ALA A 46 -3.80 1.71 10.55
CA ALA A 46 -4.88 1.53 11.52
C ALA A 46 -4.45 1.69 12.99
N LEU A 47 -3.21 1.31 13.31
CA LEU A 47 -2.64 1.42 14.65
C LEU A 47 -2.53 2.88 15.14
N TYR A 48 -2.43 3.86 14.23
CA TYR A 48 -2.36 5.27 14.62
C TYR A 48 -3.69 5.80 15.18
N VAL A 49 -4.84 5.27 14.75
CA VAL A 49 -6.15 5.64 15.33
C VAL A 49 -6.29 5.17 16.78
N ALA A 50 -5.60 4.08 17.16
CA ALA A 50 -5.66 3.57 18.52
C ALA A 50 -4.85 4.40 19.53
N VAL A 51 -3.92 5.24 19.07
CA VAL A 51 -2.95 5.95 19.93
C VAL A 51 -3.08 7.47 19.84
N MET A 52 -3.58 8.03 18.73
CA MET A 52 -3.71 9.48 18.59
C MET A 52 -4.93 10.07 19.32
N PRO A 53 -4.84 11.35 19.75
CA PRO A 53 -5.99 12.12 20.20
C PRO A 53 -7.10 12.10 19.14
N HIS A 54 -8.36 12.18 19.59
CA HIS A 54 -9.51 12.11 18.69
C HIS A 54 -9.51 13.29 17.69
N ASP A 55 -9.17 12.97 16.43
CA ASP A 55 -9.18 13.90 15.30
C ASP A 55 -10.02 13.28 14.17
N ALA A 56 -11.06 14.00 13.76
CA ALA A 56 -12.01 13.53 12.75
C ALA A 56 -11.37 13.39 11.36
N ASP A 57 -10.44 14.29 11.00
CA ASP A 57 -9.77 14.25 9.70
C ASP A 57 -8.78 13.07 9.65
N LEU A 58 -8.12 12.77 10.77
CA LEU A 58 -7.19 11.65 10.87
C LEU A 58 -7.88 10.29 10.91
N THR A 59 -9.02 10.21 11.62
CA THR A 59 -9.87 9.02 11.64
C THR A 59 -10.41 8.71 10.24
N LEU A 60 -10.84 9.75 9.51
CA LEU A 60 -11.30 9.61 8.12
C LEU A 60 -10.16 9.16 7.19
N PHE A 61 -8.96 9.71 7.33
CA PHE A 61 -7.79 9.28 6.56
C PHE A 61 -7.48 7.80 6.79
N VAL A 62 -7.45 7.35 8.04
CA VAL A 62 -7.15 5.94 8.36
C VAL A 62 -8.24 4.99 7.86
N ALA A 63 -9.51 5.38 7.99
CA ALA A 63 -10.62 4.59 7.43
C ALA A 63 -10.50 4.46 5.90
N LEU A 64 -10.20 5.55 5.19
CA LEU A 64 -10.05 5.54 3.73
C LEU A 64 -8.76 4.84 3.26
N TYR A 65 -7.69 4.84 4.07
CA TYR A 65 -6.45 4.13 3.79
C TYR A 65 -6.61 2.60 3.76
N GLN A 66 -7.66 2.06 4.39
CA GLN A 66 -8.00 0.63 4.31
C GLN A 66 -8.40 0.22 2.89
N ALA A 67 -9.01 1.11 2.11
CA ALA A 67 -9.45 0.80 0.75
C ALA A 67 -8.30 0.37 -0.18
N PRO A 68 -7.19 1.12 -0.31
CA PRO A 68 -6.06 0.66 -1.11
C PRO A 68 -5.31 -0.53 -0.49
N ILE A 69 -5.32 -0.73 0.83
CA ILE A 69 -4.77 -1.95 1.46
C ILE A 69 -5.58 -3.18 1.01
N LEU A 70 -6.90 -3.13 1.10
CA LEU A 70 -7.79 -4.24 0.74
C LEU A 70 -7.80 -4.49 -0.77
N LEU A 71 -7.74 -3.43 -1.57
CA LEU A 71 -7.71 -3.53 -3.02
C LEU A 71 -6.30 -3.82 -3.56
N GLY A 72 -5.25 -3.54 -2.80
CA GLY A 72 -3.85 -3.70 -3.18
C GLY A 72 -3.54 -5.09 -3.75
N PRO A 73 -3.86 -6.20 -3.05
CA PRO A 73 -3.68 -7.55 -3.59
C PRO A 73 -4.47 -7.84 -4.88
N LEU A 74 -5.59 -7.15 -5.09
CA LEU A 74 -6.48 -7.31 -6.26
C LEU A 74 -6.01 -6.46 -7.45
N LEU A 75 -5.46 -5.27 -7.19
CA LEU A 75 -4.83 -4.38 -8.17
C LEU A 75 -3.41 -4.83 -8.54
N LEU A 76 -2.71 -5.44 -7.60
CA LEU A 76 -1.34 -5.95 -7.74
C LEU A 76 -1.32 -7.46 -7.99
N ARG A 77 -2.47 -8.05 -8.31
CA ARG A 77 -2.68 -9.48 -8.52
C ARG A 77 -1.59 -10.05 -9.46
N PRO A 78 -1.04 -11.24 -9.17
CA PRO A 78 0.38 -11.50 -9.33
C PRO A 78 0.82 -11.77 -10.77
N ILE A 79 2.02 -11.28 -11.07
CA ILE A 79 2.99 -12.02 -11.90
C ILE A 79 3.07 -13.43 -11.31
N ARG A 80 2.71 -14.47 -12.08
CA ARG A 80 2.66 -15.89 -11.68
C ARG A 80 3.82 -16.26 -10.74
N TYR A 81 3.48 -16.83 -9.58
CA TYR A 81 4.38 -17.69 -8.84
C TYR A 81 4.48 -19.00 -9.62
N ASP A 82 5.51 -19.17 -10.43
CA ASP A 82 5.90 -20.51 -10.89
C ASP A 82 6.62 -21.18 -9.71
N HIS A 83 5.98 -22.21 -9.15
CA HIS A 83 6.65 -23.17 -8.31
C HIS A 83 7.39 -24.13 -9.23
N THR A 84 8.60 -23.80 -9.68
CA THR A 84 9.54 -24.82 -10.12
C THR A 84 10.17 -25.41 -8.85
N PRO A 85 9.87 -26.66 -8.48
CA PRO A 85 10.60 -27.34 -7.42
C PRO A 85 12.04 -27.50 -7.90
N ASN A 86 12.98 -27.09 -7.07
CA ASN A 86 14.40 -27.40 -7.25
C ASN A 86 14.64 -28.86 -6.88
#